data_AF-A0A920BH21-F1
#
_entry.id   AF-A0A920BH21-F1
#
_cell.length_a   1.000
_cell.length_b   1.000
_cell.length_c   1.000
_cell.angle_alpha   90.00
_cell.angle_beta   90.00
_cell.angle_gamma   90.00
#
_symmetry.space_group_name_H-M   'P 1'
#
loop_
_entity.id
_entity.type
_entity.pdbx_description
1 polymer ?
#
loop_
_entity_poly.entity_id
_entity_poly.type
_entity_poly.pdbx_seq_one_letter_code
_entity_poly.pdbx_strand_id
1 'polypeptide(L)'
;MEIATHAPLLELLNGFIVELRSAGLPVSLTENLDAVEAVKHIPIEDRETFKYALAGTLVKNHSHWRAFETVLKSTFRCRSRI
;
A
#
# COMPACT_ATOMS: atom_id res chain seq x y z
N MET A 1 13.27 26.85 4.03
CA MET A 1 13.70 25.47 3.77
C MET A 1 12.45 24.64 3.59
N GLU A 2 11.92 24.60 2.37
CA GLU A 2 10.81 23.70 2.03
C GLU A 2 11.34 22.28 2.12
N ILE A 3 10.83 21.51 3.10
CA ILE A 3 11.06 20.08 3.15
C ILE A 3 10.28 19.52 1.95
N ALA A 4 11.01 19.11 0.91
CA ALA A 4 10.41 18.62 -0.32
C ALA A 4 9.42 17.47 -0.04
N THR A 5 8.18 17.74 -0.39
CA THR A 5 7.01 16.93 -0.82
C THR A 5 7.19 15.44 -1.23
N HIS A 6 8.08 14.66 -0.60
CA HIS A 6 8.22 13.21 -0.83
C HIS A 6 7.63 12.32 0.29
N ALA A 7 7.13 12.92 1.38
CA ALA A 7 6.51 12.21 2.51
C ALA A 7 5.10 11.61 2.28
N PRO A 8 4.20 12.16 1.43
CA PRO A 8 2.77 11.81 1.53
C PRO A 8 2.42 10.41 1.01
N LEU A 9 3.25 9.82 0.15
CA LEU A 9 3.11 8.43 -0.30
C LEU A 9 3.73 7.47 0.72
N LEU A 10 4.90 7.80 1.27
CA LEU A 10 5.55 6.96 2.28
C LEU A 10 4.73 6.86 3.56
N GLU A 11 4.18 7.98 4.04
CA GLU A 11 3.26 8.00 5.19
C GLU A 11 1.99 7.20 4.92
N LEU A 12 1.45 7.31 3.69
CA LEU A 12 0.28 6.54 3.28
C LEU A 12 0.56 5.04 3.26
N LEU A 13 1.70 4.63 2.70
CA LEU A 13 2.11 3.23 2.67
C LEU A 13 2.39 2.71 4.08
N ASN A 14 3.03 3.49 4.94
CA ASN A 14 3.24 3.10 6.33
C ASN A 14 1.91 2.89 7.07
N GLY A 15 0.95 3.80 6.90
CA GLY A 15 -0.41 3.65 7.44
C GLY A 15 -1.12 2.41 6.87
N PHE A 16 -0.99 2.16 5.57
CA PHE A 16 -1.52 0.96 4.91
C PHE A 16 -0.97 -0.32 5.54
N ILE A 17 0.34 -0.42 5.73
CA ILE A 17 0.99 -1.58 6.36
C ILE A 17 0.50 -1.81 7.79
N VAL A 18 0.35 -0.75 8.58
CA VAL A 18 -0.17 -0.83 9.95
C VAL A 18 -1.59 -1.40 9.94
N GLU A 19 -2.46 -0.90 9.06
CA GLU A 19 -3.83 -1.40 8.91
C GLU A 19 -3.87 -2.87 8.46
N LEU A 20 -3.00 -3.29 7.53
CA LEU A 20 -2.91 -4.69 7.12
C LEU A 20 -2.55 -5.59 8.31
N ARG A 21 -1.57 -5.19 9.12
CA ARG A 21 -1.18 -5.94 10.33
C ARG A 21 -2.32 -6.00 11.35
N SER A 22 -3.03 -4.90 11.56
CA SER A 22 -4.22 -4.85 12.41
C SER A 22 -5.36 -5.72 11.90
N ALA A 23 -5.48 -5.88 10.57
CA ALA A 23 -6.43 -6.79 9.92
C ALA A 23 -5.97 -8.26 9.91
N GLY A 24 -4.82 -8.58 10.50
CA GLY A 24 -4.29 -9.94 10.62
C GLY A 24 -3.43 -10.40 9.43
N LEU A 25 -3.04 -9.51 8.52
CA LEU A 25 -2.09 -9.86 7.45
C LEU A 25 -0.66 -9.87 8.00
N PRO A 26 0.06 -11.01 7.91
CA PRO A 26 1.45 -11.09 8.33
C PRO A 26 2.34 -10.44 7.27
N VAL A 27 2.71 -9.17 7.50
CA VAL A 27 3.61 -8.41 6.62
C VAL A 27 4.95 -8.15 7.31
N SER A 28 6.04 -8.64 6.71
CA SER A 28 7.41 -8.46 7.20
C SER A 28 7.96 -7.05 6.90
N LEU A 29 9.14 -6.74 7.45
CA LEU A 29 9.84 -5.50 7.12
C LEU A 29 10.36 -5.49 5.66
N THR A 30 10.84 -6.63 5.15
CA THR A 30 11.34 -6.72 3.77
C THR A 30 10.21 -6.52 2.77
N GLU A 31 9.05 -7.11 3.02
CA GLU A 31 7.87 -6.94 2.18
C GLU A 31 7.38 -5.49 2.13
N ASN A 32 7.49 -4.76 3.24
CA ASN A 32 7.20 -3.32 3.25
C ASN A 32 8.15 -2.55 2.32
N LEU A 33 9.46 -2.88 2.35
CA LEU A 33 10.45 -2.24 1.49
C LEU A 33 10.19 -2.58 0.02
N ASP A 34 9.89 -3.85 -0.27
CA ASP A 34 9.56 -4.32 -1.62
C ASP A 34 8.30 -3.62 -2.14
N ALA A 35 7.27 -3.44 -1.30
CA ALA A 35 6.06 -2.72 -1.66
C ALA A 35 6.32 -1.24 -1.96
N VAL A 36 7.12 -0.57 -1.12
CA VAL A 36 7.54 0.83 -1.34
C VAL A 36 8.33 0.96 -2.64
N GLU A 37 9.21 0.02 -2.95
CA GLU A 37 10.01 0.06 -4.18
C GLU A 37 9.15 -0.23 -5.41
N ALA A 38 8.29 -1.24 -5.38
CA ALA A 38 7.43 -1.62 -6.50
C ALA A 38 6.53 -0.46 -6.95
N VAL A 39 5.92 0.27 -6.01
CA VAL A 39 4.97 1.35 -6.33
C VAL A 39 5.61 2.66 -6.77
N LYS A 40 6.93 2.86 -6.57
CA LYS A 40 7.64 4.02 -7.12
C LYS A 40 7.67 4.04 -8.65
N HIS A 41 7.62 2.86 -9.25
CA HIS A 41 7.72 2.68 -10.70
C HIS A 41 6.34 2.63 -11.38
N ILE A 42 5.24 2.74 -10.61
CA ILE A 42 3.88 2.56 -11.10
C ILE A 42 3.09 3.86 -10.95
N PRO A 43 2.49 4.39 -12.04
CA PRO A 43 1.62 5.55 -11.94
C PRO A 43 0.44 5.27 -11.00
N ILE A 44 0.16 6.18 -10.06
CA ILE A 44 -0.98 6.06 -9.12
C ILE A 44 -2.34 6.04 -9.85
N GLU A 45 -2.37 6.60 -11.06
CA GLU A 45 -3.53 6.62 -11.97
C GLU A 45 -3.88 5.21 -12.46
N ASP A 46 -2.88 4.35 -12.60
CA ASP A 46 -3.04 2.95 -12.97
C ASP A 46 -3.36 2.11 -11.72
N ARG A 47 -4.61 2.25 -11.27
CA ARG A 47 -5.10 1.65 -10.04
C ARG A 47 -5.02 0.13 -10.04
N GLU A 48 -5.18 -0.51 -11.21
CA GLU A 48 -5.12 -1.97 -11.31
C GLU A 48 -3.68 -2.45 -11.17
N THR A 49 -2.74 -1.90 -11.95
CA THR A 49 -1.33 -2.27 -11.84
C THR A 49 -0.78 -1.96 -10.45
N PHE A 50 -1.16 -0.82 -9.85
CA PHE A 50 -0.78 -0.44 -8.49
C PHE A 50 -1.29 -1.44 -7.44
N LYS A 51 -2.56 -1.85 -7.54
CA LYS A 51 -3.15 -2.88 -6.67
C LYS A 51 -2.39 -4.20 -6.78
N TYR A 52 -2.15 -4.67 -8.00
CA TYR A 52 -1.51 -5.97 -8.20
C TYR A 52 -0.03 -5.97 -7.80
N ALA A 53 0.68 -4.85 -7.96
CA ALA A 53 2.05 -4.72 -7.48
C ALA A 53 2.15 -4.77 -5.95
N LEU A 54 1.27 -4.05 -5.25
CA LEU A 54 1.17 -4.16 -3.79
C LEU A 54 0.77 -5.57 -3.35
N ALA A 55 -0.16 -6.21 -4.05
CA ALA A 55 -0.57 -7.56 -3.69
C ALA A 55 0.56 -8.56 -3.92
N GLY A 56 1.32 -8.42 -5.00
CA GLY A 56 2.45 -9.28 -5.35
C GLY A 56 3.59 -9.23 -4.32
N THR A 57 3.73 -8.13 -3.57
CA THR A 57 4.74 -7.97 -2.52
C THR A 57 4.23 -8.29 -1.12
N LEU A 58 2.91 -8.19 -0.87
CA LEU A 58 2.33 -8.26 0.48
C LEU A 58 1.44 -9.49 0.75
N VAL A 59 0.95 -10.16 -0.30
CA VAL A 59 -0.04 -11.25 -0.18
C VAL A 59 0.58 -12.59 -0.56
N LYS A 60 0.99 -13.37 0.46
CA LYS A 60 1.56 -14.72 0.28
C LYS A 60 0.51 -15.81 0.07
N ASN A 61 -0.67 -15.62 0.68
CA ASN A 61 -1.72 -16.62 0.74
C ASN A 61 -3.02 -16.02 0.21
N HIS A 62 -3.72 -16.76 -0.65
CA HIS A 62 -4.99 -16.32 -1.24
C HIS A 62 -6.06 -16.05 -0.17
N SER A 63 -6.01 -16.71 0.99
CA SER A 63 -6.91 -16.44 2.13
C SER A 63 -6.84 -14.99 2.63
N HIS A 64 -5.70 -14.31 2.46
CA HIS A 64 -5.51 -12.92 2.89
C HIS A 64 -5.96 -11.89 1.83
N TRP A 65 -6.31 -12.33 0.63
CA TRP A 65 -6.69 -11.47 -0.48
C TRP A 65 -7.86 -10.55 -0.13
N ARG A 66 -8.91 -11.08 0.51
CA ARG A 66 -10.11 -10.31 0.88
C ARG A 66 -9.81 -9.21 1.90
N ALA A 67 -8.96 -9.50 2.88
CA ALA A 67 -8.55 -8.52 3.89
C ALA A 67 -7.64 -7.44 3.26
N PHE A 68 -6.70 -7.84 2.40
CA PHE A 68 -5.92 -6.90 1.59
C PHE A 68 -6.80 -5.95 0.76
N GLU A 69 -7.76 -6.46 -0.02
CA GLU A 69 -8.64 -5.62 -0.85
C GLU A 69 -9.48 -4.65 -0.02
N THR A 70 -9.92 -5.09 1.16
CA THR A 70 -10.71 -4.27 2.08
C THR A 70 -9.90 -3.10 2.61
N VAL A 71 -8.69 -3.37 3.11
CA VAL A 71 -7.78 -2.34 3.63
C VAL A 71 -7.33 -1.41 2.51
N LEU A 72 -6.96 -1.95 1.33
CA LEU A 72 -6.54 -1.17 0.17
C LEU A 72 -7.66 -0.21 -0.24
N LYS A 73 -8.90 -0.70 -0.35
CA LYS A 73 -10.04 0.16 -0.66
C LYS A 73 -10.22 1.23 0.42
N SER A 74 -10.11 0.91 1.70
CA SER A 74 -10.26 1.89 2.79
C SER A 74 -9.20 2.99 2.72
N THR A 75 -7.91 2.62 2.66
CA THR A 75 -6.77 3.55 2.64
C THR A 75 -6.81 4.49 1.44
N PHE A 76 -7.21 3.99 0.26
CA PHE A 76 -7.20 4.75 -0.99
C PHE A 76 -8.58 5.34 -1.39
N ARG A 77 -9.59 5.31 -0.50
CA ARG A 77 -10.95 5.83 -0.75
C ARG A 77 -11.15 7.31 -0.37
N CYS A 78 -10.28 7.90 0.45
CA CYS A 78 -10.50 9.23 1.03
C CYS A 78 -9.61 10.37 0.48
N ARG A 79 -9.07 10.28 -0.74
CA ARG A 79 -8.22 11.37 -1.28
C ARG A 79 -8.60 11.85 -2.69
N SER A 80 -9.91 12.07 -2.92
CA SER A 80 -10.44 12.89 -4.02
C SER A 80 -10.85 14.31 -3.58
N ARG A 81 -10.24 14.84 -2.51
CA ARG A 81 -10.56 16.19 -2.01
C ARG A 81 -9.30 16.92 -1.60
N ILE A 82 -8.53 17.29 -2.61
CA ILE A 82 -7.71 18.51 -2.64
C ILE A 82 -7.78 19.02 -4.08
#